data_AF-A0A946Y4I0-F1
#
_entry.id   AF-A0A946Y4I0-F1
#
_cell.length_a   1.000
_cell.length_b   1.000
_cell.length_c   1.000
_cell.angle_alpha   90.00
_cell.angle_beta   90.00
_cell.angle_gamma   90.00
#
_symmetry.space_group_name_H-M   'P 1'
#
loop_
_entity.id
_entity.type
_entity.pdbx_description
1 polymer ?
#
loop_
_entity_poly.entity_id
_entity_poly.type
_entity_poly.pdbx_seq_one_letter_code
_entity_poly.pdbx_strand_id
1 'polypeptide(L)'
;MRSLKTTVICVTATVLLAAAPGARAQAPDDLKMMQTFLAIMSNYFDIIESTYDVSSSPEKAAILQMMKIQEVYEKRGEKARSTDVLKKVLDDSNNPTIRNAAYMLLSDTLKDTGNPKEALEYLQRGLAENIEAAE
;
A
#
# COMPACT_ATOMS: atom_id res chain seq x y z
N MET A 1 -12.04 -80.42 -2.24
CA MET A 1 -12.19 -80.77 -3.67
C MET A 1 -13.02 -79.70 -4.36
N ARG A 2 -12.43 -79.04 -5.39
CA ARG A 2 -13.01 -78.32 -6.57
C ARG A 2 -14.30 -77.49 -6.36
N SER A 3 -14.44 -76.26 -6.85
CA SER A 3 -13.64 -75.37 -7.70
C SER A 3 -14.40 -74.04 -7.75
N LEU A 4 -13.67 -72.93 -7.61
CA LEU A 4 -14.09 -71.59 -8.02
C LEU A 4 -14.60 -71.60 -9.48
N LYS A 5 -15.67 -70.85 -9.77
CA LYS A 5 -15.95 -70.35 -11.12
C LYS A 5 -16.26 -68.85 -11.04
N THR A 6 -15.27 -68.09 -11.44
CA THR A 6 -15.27 -66.64 -11.67
C THR A 6 -16.07 -66.35 -12.94
N THR A 7 -17.11 -65.54 -12.86
CA THR A 7 -17.79 -65.00 -14.05
C THR A 7 -17.46 -63.51 -14.14
N VAL A 8 -16.53 -63.20 -15.06
CA VAL A 8 -16.19 -61.85 -15.49
C VAL A 8 -17.27 -61.39 -16.45
N ILE A 9 -17.99 -60.32 -16.11
CA ILE A 9 -18.89 -59.63 -17.04
C ILE A 9 -18.21 -58.32 -17.44
N CYS A 10 -17.56 -58.36 -18.61
CA CYS A 10 -17.19 -57.19 -19.38
C CYS A 10 -18.47 -56.62 -20.02
N VAL A 11 -18.88 -55.41 -19.64
CA VAL A 11 -19.84 -54.61 -20.43
C VAL A 11 -19.16 -53.31 -20.83
N THR A 12 -18.57 -53.38 -22.02
CA THR A 12 -18.48 -52.34 -23.07
C THR A 12 -18.76 -50.90 -22.67
N ALA A 13 -17.68 -50.11 -22.71
CA ALA A 13 -17.69 -48.66 -22.87
C ALA A 13 -18.59 -48.26 -24.04
N THR A 14 -19.73 -47.65 -23.74
CA THR A 14 -20.52 -46.91 -24.71
C THR A 14 -20.31 -45.43 -24.40
N VAL A 15 -19.36 -44.82 -25.11
CA VAL A 15 -19.18 -43.37 -25.13
C VAL A 15 -20.41 -42.80 -25.84
N LEU A 16 -21.45 -42.52 -25.06
CA LEU A 16 -22.54 -41.65 -25.48
C LEU A 16 -22.00 -40.23 -25.47
N LEU A 17 -21.46 -39.86 -26.62
CA LEU A 17 -21.18 -38.48 -27.03
C LEU A 17 -22.54 -37.76 -27.17
N ALA A 18 -23.17 -37.48 -26.03
CA ALA A 18 -24.27 -36.54 -25.97
C ALA A 18 -23.66 -35.16 -26.19
N ALA A 19 -23.74 -34.68 -27.43
CA ALA A 19 -23.47 -33.30 -27.79
C ALA A 19 -24.30 -32.40 -26.86
N ALA A 20 -23.67 -31.85 -25.83
CA ALA A 20 -24.28 -30.83 -24.99
C ALA A 20 -24.53 -29.60 -25.87
N PRO A 21 -25.79 -29.23 -26.17
CA PRO A 21 -26.09 -27.94 -26.76
C PRO A 21 -26.03 -26.93 -25.61
N GLY A 22 -24.81 -26.51 -25.29
CA GLY A 22 -24.53 -25.55 -24.22
C GLY A 22 -23.16 -24.89 -24.32
N ALA A 23 -22.25 -25.38 -25.18
CA ALA A 23 -20.97 -24.76 -25.44
C ALA A 23 -21.07 -23.56 -26.42
N ARG A 24 -22.05 -22.67 -26.25
CA ARG A 24 -22.09 -21.38 -26.97
C ARG A 24 -22.69 -20.29 -26.08
N ALA A 25 -21.82 -19.32 -25.74
CA ALA A 25 -22.08 -17.97 -25.25
C ALA A 25 -21.97 -17.65 -23.73
N GLN A 26 -20.95 -18.15 -23.01
CA GLN A 26 -20.46 -17.56 -21.73
C GLN A 26 -19.01 -17.03 -21.79
N ALA A 27 -18.32 -17.19 -22.92
CA ALA A 27 -16.88 -16.92 -23.04
C ALA A 27 -16.43 -15.44 -22.86
N PRO A 28 -17.18 -14.40 -23.28
CA PRO A 28 -16.71 -13.02 -23.14
C PRO A 28 -16.74 -12.53 -21.69
N ASP A 29 -17.79 -12.89 -20.95
CA ASP A 29 -18.01 -12.43 -19.58
C ASP A 29 -17.08 -13.14 -18.59
N ASP A 30 -16.84 -14.44 -18.78
CA ASP A 30 -15.90 -15.20 -17.95
C ASP A 30 -14.47 -14.71 -18.12
N LEU A 31 -14.03 -14.42 -19.35
CA LEU A 31 -12.70 -13.86 -19.62
C LEU A 31 -12.53 -12.49 -18.97
N LYS A 32 -13.55 -11.63 -19.06
CA LYS A 32 -13.54 -10.30 -18.42
C LYS A 32 -13.51 -10.41 -16.89
N MET A 33 -14.23 -11.36 -16.30
CA MET A 33 -14.16 -11.64 -14.86
C MET A 33 -12.78 -12.14 -14.45
N MET A 34 -12.17 -13.06 -15.20
CA MET A 34 -10.81 -13.53 -14.93
C MET A 34 -9.78 -12.40 -15.03
N GLN A 35 -9.86 -11.56 -16.06
CA GLN A 35 -8.99 -10.39 -16.21
C GLN A 35 -9.15 -9.41 -15.03
N THR A 36 -10.39 -9.17 -14.61
CA THR A 36 -10.68 -8.30 -13.46
C THR A 36 -10.09 -8.90 -12.17
N PHE A 37 -10.27 -10.20 -11.95
CA PHE A 37 -9.71 -10.89 -10.80
C PHE A 37 -8.17 -10.84 -10.79
N LEU A 38 -7.52 -11.12 -11.92
CA LEU A 38 -6.06 -11.05 -12.03
C LEU A 38 -5.54 -9.63 -11.81
N ALA A 39 -6.24 -8.61 -12.31
CA ALA A 39 -5.88 -7.22 -12.06
C ALA A 39 -5.99 -6.85 -10.57
N ILE A 40 -7.06 -7.28 -9.89
CA ILE A 40 -7.23 -7.08 -8.45
C ILE A 40 -6.10 -7.78 -7.67
N MET A 41 -5.77 -9.01 -8.04
CA MET A 41 -4.68 -9.76 -7.40
C MET A 41 -3.32 -9.11 -7.62
N SER A 42 -3.02 -8.63 -8.83
CA SER A 42 -1.80 -7.87 -9.12
C SER A 42 -1.72 -6.63 -8.23
N ASN A 43 -2.78 -5.82 -8.21
CA ASN A 43 -2.84 -4.61 -7.37
C ASN A 43 -2.68 -4.94 -5.88
N TYR A 44 -3.23 -6.07 -5.42
CA TYR A 44 -3.08 -6.52 -4.03
C TYR A 44 -1.63 -6.86 -3.69
N PHE A 45 -0.91 -7.58 -4.57
CA PHE A 45 0.51 -7.86 -4.38
C PHE A 45 1.35 -6.59 -4.43
N ASP A 46 1.06 -5.66 -5.34
CA ASP A 46 1.75 -4.37 -5.42
C ASP A 46 1.60 -3.57 -4.10
N ILE A 47 0.42 -3.63 -3.48
CA ILE A 47 0.18 -3.00 -2.16
C ILE A 47 1.00 -3.68 -1.06
N ILE A 48 1.10 -5.03 -1.06
CA ILE A 48 1.91 -5.76 -0.08
C ILE A 48 3.38 -5.38 -0.23
N GLU A 49 3.90 -5.41 -1.46
CA GLU A 49 5.29 -5.06 -1.75
C GLU A 49 5.60 -3.62 -1.35
N SER A 50 4.72 -2.69 -1.69
CA SER A 50 4.84 -1.28 -1.27
C SER A 50 4.81 -1.14 0.26
N THR A 51 3.93 -1.86 0.94
CA THR A 51 3.85 -1.83 2.41
C THR A 51 5.12 -2.39 3.04
N TYR A 52 5.64 -3.49 2.50
CA TYR A 52 6.90 -4.07 2.95
C TYR A 52 8.08 -3.11 2.71
N ASP A 53 8.19 -2.50 1.52
CA ASP A 53 9.22 -1.53 1.19
C ASP A 53 9.20 -0.32 2.15
N VAL A 54 8.02 0.24 2.43
CA VAL A 54 7.88 1.35 3.38
C VAL A 54 8.22 0.91 4.81
N SER A 55 7.76 -0.27 5.23
CA SER A 55 7.95 -0.76 6.60
C SER A 55 9.37 -1.25 6.87
N SER A 56 10.11 -1.64 5.84
CA SER A 56 11.46 -2.18 5.94
C SER A 56 12.56 -1.11 5.88
N SER A 57 12.25 0.10 5.39
CA SER A 57 13.14 1.26 5.48
C SER A 57 12.79 2.12 6.71
N PRO A 58 13.73 2.30 7.66
CA PRO A 58 13.52 3.16 8.82
C PRO A 58 13.10 4.59 8.47
N GLU A 59 13.67 5.17 7.41
CA GLU A 59 13.36 6.52 6.95
C GLU A 59 11.94 6.61 6.40
N LYS A 60 11.56 5.69 5.49
CA LYS A 60 10.20 5.65 4.93
C LYS A 60 9.16 5.42 6.03
N ALA A 61 9.45 4.52 6.96
CA ALA A 61 8.61 4.24 8.11
C ALA A 61 8.45 5.47 9.02
N ALA A 62 9.53 6.18 9.33
CA ALA A 62 9.49 7.39 10.15
C ALA A 62 8.66 8.50 9.48
N ILE A 63 8.82 8.70 8.17
CA ILE A 63 8.04 9.67 7.40
C ILE A 63 6.55 9.31 7.42
N LEU A 64 6.21 8.04 7.16
CA LEU A 64 4.83 7.58 7.22
C LEU A 64 4.24 7.76 8.62
N GLN A 65 5.01 7.49 9.68
CA GLN A 65 4.57 7.70 11.06
C GLN A 65 4.31 9.17 11.37
N MET A 66 5.16 10.10 10.92
CA MET A 66 4.91 11.54 11.06
C MET A 66 3.59 11.96 10.40
N MET A 67 3.35 11.50 9.16
CA MET A 67 2.09 11.76 8.44
C MET A 67 0.89 11.19 9.19
N LYS A 68 1.00 9.97 9.72
CA LYS A 68 -0.08 9.32 10.47
C LYS A 68 -0.37 10.02 11.80
N ILE A 69 0.65 10.51 12.50
CA ILE A 69 0.46 11.30 13.72
C ILE A 69 -0.28 12.61 13.40
N GLN A 70 0.09 13.31 12.33
CA GLN A 70 -0.61 14.51 11.87
C GLN A 70 -2.08 14.20 11.53
N GLU A 71 -2.34 13.13 10.77
CA GLU A 71 -3.70 12.68 10.43
C GLU A 71 -4.54 12.41 11.68
N VAL A 72 -3.96 11.78 12.71
CA VAL A 72 -4.65 11.52 13.99
C VAL A 72 -5.00 12.82 14.71
N TYR A 73 -4.10 13.80 14.78
CA TYR A 73 -4.39 15.10 15.38
C TYR A 73 -5.44 15.87 14.58
N GLU A 74 -5.37 15.84 13.25
CA GLU A 74 -6.36 16.47 12.38
C GLU A 74 -7.76 15.89 12.58
N LYS A 75 -7.89 14.55 12.62
CA LYS A 75 -9.17 13.87 12.90
C LYS A 75 -9.76 14.21 14.27
N ARG A 76 -8.93 14.66 15.22
CA ARG A 76 -9.34 15.10 16.56
C ARG A 76 -9.67 16.59 16.63
N GLY A 77 -9.49 17.35 15.54
CA GLY A 77 -9.60 18.81 15.55
C GLY A 77 -8.43 19.50 16.27
N GLU A 78 -7.34 18.78 16.48
CA GLU A 78 -6.17 19.20 17.26
C GLU A 78 -4.93 19.38 16.37
N LYS A 79 -5.11 19.68 15.07
CA LYS A 79 -4.04 19.73 14.06
C LYS A 79 -2.81 20.54 14.50
N ALA A 80 -2.99 21.66 15.20
CA ALA A 80 -1.89 22.48 15.72
C ALA A 80 -0.92 21.71 16.64
N ARG A 81 -1.40 20.69 17.38
CA ARG A 81 -0.57 19.89 18.29
C ARG A 81 0.42 18.97 17.57
N SER A 82 0.24 18.69 16.28
CA SER A 82 1.26 17.94 15.53
C SER A 82 2.53 18.75 15.30
N THR A 83 2.49 20.08 15.42
CA THR A 83 3.68 20.93 15.27
C THR A 83 4.75 20.61 16.32
N ASP A 84 4.36 20.33 17.57
CA ASP A 84 5.29 19.99 18.66
C ASP A 84 6.04 18.68 18.36
N VAL A 85 5.35 17.69 17.79
CA VAL A 85 5.95 16.41 17.39
C VAL A 85 6.96 16.63 16.27
N LEU A 86 6.61 17.41 15.26
CA LEU A 86 7.47 17.66 14.11
C LEU A 86 8.70 18.50 14.48
N LYS A 87 8.54 19.49 15.37
CA LYS A 87 9.66 20.23 15.97
C LYS A 87 10.61 19.31 16.72
N LYS A 88 10.08 18.39 17.53
CA LYS A 88 10.89 17.38 18.22
C LYS A 88 11.67 16.48 17.25
N VAL A 89 11.10 16.10 16.11
CA VAL A 89 11.83 15.34 15.08
C VAL A 89 13.00 16.16 14.51
N LEU A 90 12.81 17.46 14.29
CA LEU A 90 13.89 18.36 13.86
C LEU A 90 14.97 18.56 14.94
N ASP A 91 14.65 18.40 16.21
CA ASP A 91 15.64 18.47 17.29
C ASP A 91 16.40 17.15 17.47
N ASP A 92 15.71 16.00 17.31
CA ASP A 92 16.26 14.68 17.63
C ASP A 92 16.95 13.99 16.43
N SER A 93 16.62 14.36 15.19
CA SER A 93 17.11 13.68 13.98
C SER A 93 18.18 14.47 13.23
N ASN A 94 19.28 13.81 12.92
CA ASN A 94 20.31 14.31 11.98
C ASN A 94 20.16 13.72 10.56
N ASN A 95 19.16 12.87 10.32
CA ASN A 95 18.96 12.26 9.00
C ASN A 95 18.30 13.29 8.04
N PRO A 96 18.97 13.70 6.95
CA PRO A 96 18.46 14.75 6.07
C PRO A 96 17.09 14.44 5.47
N THR A 97 16.84 13.19 5.08
CA THR A 97 15.56 12.76 4.51
C THR A 97 14.41 12.91 5.51
N ILE A 98 14.62 12.51 6.76
CA ILE A 98 13.63 12.66 7.84
C ILE A 98 13.40 14.14 8.16
N ARG A 99 14.47 14.93 8.28
CA ARG A 99 14.38 16.37 8.55
C ARG A 99 13.63 17.10 7.44
N ASN A 100 13.90 16.79 6.18
CA ASN A 100 13.21 17.38 5.03
C ASN A 100 11.70 17.11 5.07
N ALA A 101 11.30 15.88 5.36
CA ALA A 101 9.90 15.55 5.53
C ALA A 101 9.26 16.31 6.72
N ALA A 102 9.97 16.41 7.85
CA ALA A 102 9.50 17.14 9.01
C ALA A 102 9.32 18.63 8.72
N TYR A 103 10.27 19.27 8.01
CA TYR A 103 10.14 20.67 7.57
C TYR A 103 8.90 20.90 6.71
N MET A 104 8.66 20.03 5.72
CA MET A 104 7.49 20.14 4.85
C MET A 104 6.19 20.00 5.65
N LEU A 105 6.04 18.90 6.41
CA LEU A 105 4.84 18.64 7.21
C LEU A 105 4.58 19.73 8.26
N LEU A 106 5.64 20.26 8.88
CA LEU A 106 5.53 21.33 9.87
C LEU A 106 5.05 22.62 9.22
N SER A 107 5.62 22.98 8.07
CA SER A 107 5.23 24.17 7.33
C SER A 107 3.76 24.12 6.89
N ASP A 108 3.29 22.97 6.40
CA ASP A 108 1.88 22.79 6.04
C ASP A 108 0.97 22.88 7.26
N THR A 109 1.35 22.23 8.36
CA THR A 109 0.57 22.31 9.61
C THR A 109 0.47 23.76 10.10
N LEU A 110 1.58 24.50 10.10
CA LEU A 110 1.63 25.89 10.55
C LEU A 110 0.79 26.80 9.66
N LYS A 111 0.90 26.64 8.34
CA LYS A 111 0.07 27.36 7.35
C LYS A 111 -1.42 27.12 7.60
N ASP A 112 -1.82 25.86 7.74
CA ASP A 112 -3.22 25.46 7.90
C ASP A 112 -3.81 25.88 9.27
N THR A 113 -2.95 26.14 10.26
CA THR A 113 -3.35 26.54 11.61
C THR A 113 -3.17 28.03 11.89
N GLY A 114 -2.93 28.83 10.84
CA GLY A 114 -2.91 30.30 10.93
C GLY A 114 -1.54 30.91 11.26
N ASN A 115 -0.46 30.14 11.13
CA ASN A 115 0.92 30.55 11.41
C ASN A 115 1.82 30.57 10.14
N PRO A 116 1.42 31.24 9.04
CA PRO A 116 2.14 31.16 7.76
C PRO A 116 3.53 31.80 7.78
N LYS A 117 3.78 32.76 8.69
CA LYS A 117 5.11 33.36 8.86
C LYS A 117 6.11 32.34 9.40
N GLU A 118 5.74 31.64 10.47
CA GLU A 118 6.56 30.58 11.05
C GLU A 118 6.74 29.42 10.06
N ALA A 119 5.71 29.08 9.28
CA ALA A 119 5.81 28.10 8.21
C ALA A 119 6.93 28.43 7.19
N LEU A 120 7.02 29.70 6.79
CA LEU A 120 8.05 30.17 5.86
C LEU A 120 9.46 30.08 6.49
N GLU A 121 9.61 30.43 7.76
CA GLU A 121 10.88 30.32 8.48
C GLU A 121 11.40 28.88 8.50
N TYR A 122 10.52 27.90 8.76
CA TYR A 122 10.91 26.48 8.73
C TYR A 122 11.29 26.01 7.32
N LEU A 123 10.58 26.44 6.27
CA LEU A 123 10.96 26.12 4.89
C LEU A 123 12.32 26.73 4.51
N GLN A 124 12.60 27.97 4.93
CA GLN A 124 13.88 28.63 4.68
C GLN A 124 15.03 27.91 5.40
N ARG A 125 14.82 27.44 6.63
CA ARG A 125 15.80 26.63 7.37
C ARG A 125 16.08 25.31 6.66
N GLY A 126 15.04 24.57 6.28
CA GLY A 126 15.19 23.33 5.53
C GLY A 126 15.87 23.52 4.19
N LEU A 127 15.59 24.62 3.48
CA LEU A 127 16.28 24.97 2.25
C LEU A 127 17.77 25.24 2.49
N ALA A 128 18.12 26.02 3.51
CA ALA A 128 19.51 26.32 3.85
C ALA A 128 20.30 25.05 4.18
N GLU A 129 19.75 24.13 4.98
CA GLU A 129 20.39 22.85 5.30
C GLU A 129 20.62 21.98 4.06
N ASN A 130 19.68 21.97 3.11
CA ASN A 130 19.83 21.21 1.86
C ASN A 130 20.86 21.83 0.91
N ILE A 131 20.96 23.17 0.87
CA ILE A 131 22.00 23.85 0.10
C ILE A 131 23.37 23.52 0.69
N GLU A 132 23.53 23.64 2.01
CA GLU A 132 24.79 23.30 2.71
C GLU A 132 25.19 21.84 2.48
N ALA A 133 24.25 20.90 2.51
CA ALA A 133 24.54 19.48 2.26
C ALA A 133 24.86 19.14 0.79
N ALA A 134 24.59 20.05 -0.15
CA ALA A 134 24.82 19.86 -1.58
C ALA A 134 26.13 20.49 -2.08
N GLU A 135 26.79 21.31 -1.26
CA GLU A 135 28.09 21.96 -1.53
C GLU A 135 29.25 21.16 -0.93
#